data_AF-A0A354P220-F1
#
_entry.id   AF-A0A354P220-F1
#
_cell.length_a   1.000
_cell.length_b   1.000
_cell.length_c   1.000
_cell.angle_alpha   90.00
_cell.angle_beta   90.00
_cell.angle_gamma   90.00
#
_symmetry.space_group_name_H-M   'P 1'
#
loop_
_entity.id
_entity.type
_entity.pdbx_description
1 polymer ?
#
loop_
_entity_poly.entity_id
_entity_poly.type
_entity_poly.pdbx_seq_one_letter_code
_entity_poly.pdbx_strand_id
1 'polypeptide(L)'
;FIIGLLVGLSVYIYLPIRAAANPPVNWGDAASLSGLFWVVSGQAYQDLVFGSPIDSLGQKLISWLELVFEQLNPLGLFLAFGGTSALWKSERWLMGATAISAASLLAYSIFYNTFDSQVLTIPAFFIISAYSGLGLFSILASVSKWAVENINSDSPDSLKRNLPVVVLILVAFVAVPTIAIYLNYGSQDRSEDRRASAYAERVLDTVSPGAIVLSDTEDRTFALWYYGFVEQNEKEIIPVSSRLLQFDWYWQSLNERHPAIFPAQIPKDVAEALVTIVGTASDDPGVYFTFFHTFLVDN
;
A
#
# COMPACT_ATOMS: atom_id res chain seq x y z
N PHE A 1 -4.94 -21.43 19.58
CA PHE A 1 -4.20 -20.15 19.53
C PHE A 1 -2.78 -20.34 19.03
N ILE A 2 -1.90 -21.06 19.75
CA ILE A 2 -0.47 -21.23 19.38
C ILE A 2 -0.28 -21.76 17.96
N ILE A 3 -0.99 -22.83 17.58
CA ILE A 3 -0.90 -23.38 16.22
C ILE A 3 -1.29 -22.33 15.17
N GLY A 4 -2.36 -21.57 15.41
CA GLY A 4 -2.79 -20.50 14.51
C GLY A 4 -1.78 -19.36 14.41
N LEU A 5 -1.15 -18.98 15.52
CA LEU A 5 -0.07 -18.00 15.55
C LEU A 5 1.14 -18.48 14.74
N LEU A 6 1.56 -19.74 14.93
CA LEU A 6 2.68 -20.34 14.19
C LEU A 6 2.38 -20.46 12.70
N VAL A 7 1.15 -20.85 12.33
CA VAL A 7 0.71 -20.87 10.93
C VAL A 7 0.71 -19.45 10.34
N GLY A 8 0.24 -18.45 11.09
CA GLY A 8 0.30 -17.05 10.64
C GLY A 8 1.74 -16.55 10.45
N LEU A 9 2.63 -16.83 11.40
CA LEU A 9 4.05 -16.46 11.31
C LEU A 9 4.81 -17.25 10.24
N SER A 10 4.30 -18.40 9.80
CA SER A 10 4.95 -19.21 8.77
C SER A 10 5.09 -18.47 7.42
N VAL A 11 4.28 -17.43 7.17
CA VAL A 11 4.40 -16.59 5.96
C VAL A 11 5.80 -15.93 5.89
N TYR A 12 6.43 -15.61 7.01
CA TYR A 12 7.77 -15.02 7.04
C TYR A 12 8.88 -15.98 6.58
N ILE A 13 8.63 -17.30 6.57
CA ILE A 13 9.58 -18.30 6.06
C ILE A 13 9.83 -18.10 4.55
N TYR A 14 8.91 -17.46 3.83
CA TYR A 14 9.09 -17.11 2.43
C TYR A 14 10.33 -16.24 2.20
N LEU A 15 10.61 -15.29 3.10
CA LEU A 15 11.71 -14.33 2.96
C LEU A 15 13.09 -15.01 2.84
N PRO A 16 13.55 -15.84 3.81
CA PRO A 16 14.86 -16.47 3.70
C PRO A 16 14.94 -17.47 2.54
N ILE A 17 13.84 -18.17 2.21
CA ILE A 17 13.80 -19.09 1.06
C ILE A 17 14.04 -18.33 -0.25
N ARG A 18 13.39 -17.18 -0.44
CA ARG A 18 13.55 -16.37 -1.65
C ARG A 18 14.87 -15.62 -1.69
N ALA A 19 15.34 -15.11 -0.57
CA ALA A 19 16.64 -14.45 -0.48
C ALA A 19 17.78 -15.42 -0.81
N ALA A 20 17.69 -16.69 -0.40
CA ALA A 20 18.68 -17.72 -0.72
C ALA A 20 18.80 -18.04 -2.22
N ALA A 21 17.80 -17.66 -3.04
CA ALA A 21 17.88 -17.79 -4.50
C ALA A 21 18.69 -16.66 -5.18
N ASN A 22 19.32 -15.79 -4.39
CA ASN A 22 20.07 -14.62 -4.83
C ASN A 22 19.32 -13.75 -5.87
N PRO A 23 18.10 -13.27 -5.55
CA PRO A 23 17.35 -12.41 -6.46
C PRO A 23 18.09 -11.07 -6.66
N PRO A 24 17.87 -10.34 -7.77
CA PRO A 24 18.52 -9.05 -8.04
C PRO A 24 18.22 -7.98 -6.97
N VAL A 25 17.14 -8.18 -6.22
CA VAL A 25 16.68 -7.29 -5.17
C VAL A 25 16.39 -8.10 -3.92
N ASN A 26 17.13 -7.84 -2.84
CA ASN A 26 17.07 -8.60 -1.59
C ASN A 26 17.24 -7.63 -0.39
N TRP A 27 16.14 -7.05 0.09
CA TRP A 27 16.18 -6.12 1.23
C TRP A 27 16.83 -6.78 2.45
N GLY A 28 17.81 -6.09 3.03
CA GLY A 28 18.48 -6.52 4.26
C GLY A 28 19.30 -7.81 4.16
N ASP A 29 19.40 -8.42 2.98
CA ASP A 29 19.87 -9.80 2.81
C ASP A 29 19.19 -10.81 3.76
N ALA A 30 17.89 -11.04 3.51
CA ALA A 30 17.04 -11.85 4.39
C ALA A 30 17.39 -13.36 4.42
N ALA A 31 18.43 -13.81 3.70
CA ALA A 31 18.94 -15.17 3.79
C ALA A 31 19.68 -15.41 5.12
N SER A 32 20.28 -14.35 5.67
CA SER A 32 20.91 -14.36 6.99
C SER A 32 19.90 -14.13 8.11
N LEU A 33 20.17 -14.61 9.33
CA LEU A 33 19.31 -14.33 10.49
C LEU A 33 19.29 -12.84 10.84
N SER A 34 20.43 -12.16 10.70
CA SER A 34 20.54 -10.70 10.90
C SER A 34 19.71 -9.94 9.88
N GLY A 35 19.76 -10.33 8.62
CA GLY A 35 19.00 -9.70 7.55
C GLY A 35 17.51 -9.99 7.64
N LEU A 36 17.13 -11.22 8.01
CA LEU A 36 15.73 -11.56 8.28
C LEU A 36 15.18 -10.68 9.42
N PHE A 37 15.94 -10.52 10.50
CA PHE A 37 15.54 -9.64 11.59
C PHE A 37 15.46 -8.18 11.13
N TRP A 38 16.41 -7.70 10.34
CA TRP A 38 16.43 -6.34 9.79
C TRP A 38 15.16 -6.04 8.97
N VAL A 39 14.71 -6.99 8.13
CA VAL A 39 13.48 -6.84 7.34
C VAL A 39 12.24 -6.93 8.22
N VAL A 40 12.14 -7.95 9.06
CA VAL A 40 10.94 -8.19 9.90
C VAL A 40 10.75 -7.09 10.95
N SER A 41 11.83 -6.51 11.47
CA SER A 41 11.77 -5.37 12.40
C SER A 41 11.44 -4.05 11.70
N GLY A 42 11.43 -4.02 10.36
CA GLY A 42 11.24 -2.81 9.57
C GLY A 42 12.35 -1.78 9.79
N GLN A 43 13.60 -2.21 9.94
CA GLN A 43 14.72 -1.36 10.37
C GLN A 43 14.84 -0.06 9.55
N ALA A 44 14.62 -0.13 8.24
CA ALA A 44 14.66 1.04 7.34
C ALA A 44 13.62 2.14 7.66
N TYR A 45 12.58 1.81 8.44
CA TYR A 45 11.42 2.67 8.66
C TYR A 45 11.20 3.03 10.13
N GLN A 46 12.06 2.57 11.04
CA GLN A 46 11.88 2.77 12.48
C GLN A 46 11.83 4.26 12.86
N ASP A 47 12.65 5.10 12.20
CA ASP A 47 12.69 6.54 12.44
C ASP A 47 11.39 7.27 12.04
N LEU A 48 10.53 6.63 11.24
CA LEU A 48 9.23 7.19 10.87
C LEU A 48 8.19 7.01 11.98
N VAL A 49 8.37 6.03 12.86
CA VAL A 49 7.43 5.73 13.94
C VAL A 49 7.52 6.80 15.03
N PHE A 50 6.40 7.45 15.34
CA PHE A 50 6.37 8.63 16.22
C PHE A 50 7.18 9.84 15.73
N GLY A 51 7.61 9.84 14.47
CA GLY A 51 8.38 10.94 13.88
C GLY A 51 7.53 12.12 13.41
N SER A 52 6.20 12.04 13.50
CA SER A 52 5.32 13.10 12.98
C SER A 52 5.40 14.36 13.85
N PRO A 53 5.62 15.55 13.27
CA PRO A 53 5.62 16.82 14.02
C PRO A 53 4.29 17.05 14.75
N ILE A 54 4.34 17.55 15.99
CA ILE A 54 3.16 17.73 16.86
C ILE A 54 2.11 18.67 16.22
N ASP A 55 2.58 19.70 15.52
CA ASP A 55 1.78 20.66 14.77
C ASP A 55 1.06 20.04 13.56
N SER A 56 1.58 18.95 13.00
CA SER A 56 0.95 18.23 11.88
C SER A 56 -0.16 17.26 12.30
N LEU A 57 -0.22 16.85 13.58
CA LEU A 57 -1.14 15.79 14.05
C LEU A 57 -2.60 16.16 13.85
N GLY A 58 -2.95 17.44 14.08
CA GLY A 58 -4.31 17.95 13.86
C GLY A 58 -4.72 17.87 12.40
N GLN A 59 -3.83 18.26 11.49
CA GLN A 59 -4.08 18.18 10.05
C GLN A 59 -4.26 16.74 9.58
N LYS A 60 -3.44 15.81 10.08
CA LYS A 60 -3.58 14.38 9.77
C LYS A 60 -4.93 13.81 10.21
N LEU A 61 -5.42 14.20 11.39
CA LEU A 61 -6.75 13.82 11.86
C LEU A 61 -7.86 14.40 10.97
N ILE A 62 -7.74 15.68 10.59
CA ILE A 62 -8.70 16.32 9.67
C ILE A 62 -8.74 15.60 8.33
N SER A 63 -7.57 15.34 7.72
CA SER A 63 -7.50 14.61 6.44
C SER A 63 -8.06 13.20 6.54
N TRP A 64 -7.89 12.51 7.67
CA TRP A 64 -8.56 11.22 7.87
C TRP A 64 -10.08 11.35 7.96
N LEU A 65 -10.60 12.36 8.65
CA LEU A 65 -12.04 12.62 8.71
C LEU A 65 -12.62 12.97 7.33
N GLU A 66 -11.92 13.80 6.56
CA GLU A 66 -12.28 14.11 5.16
C GLU A 66 -12.37 12.83 4.33
N LEU A 67 -11.38 11.95 4.43
CA LEU A 67 -11.40 10.64 3.76
C LEU A 67 -12.59 9.78 4.22
N VAL A 68 -12.96 9.78 5.50
CA VAL A 68 -14.16 9.07 5.98
C VAL A 68 -15.42 9.55 5.27
N PHE A 69 -15.58 10.86 5.07
CA PHE A 69 -16.72 11.40 4.34
C PHE A 69 -16.64 11.15 2.83
N GLU A 70 -15.45 11.28 2.22
CA GLU A 70 -15.25 11.03 0.79
C GLU A 70 -15.52 9.57 0.42
N GLN A 71 -15.02 8.62 1.23
CA GLN A 71 -15.10 7.19 0.93
C GLN A 71 -16.48 6.60 1.23
N LEU A 72 -17.12 7.00 2.34
CA LEU A 72 -18.38 6.38 2.77
C LEU A 72 -19.61 7.20 2.44
N ASN A 73 -19.47 8.52 2.25
CA ASN A 73 -20.57 9.49 2.17
C ASN A 73 -21.54 9.44 3.38
N PRO A 74 -22.51 10.38 3.48
CA PRO A 74 -23.46 10.37 4.61
C PRO A 74 -24.34 9.11 4.69
N LEU A 75 -24.67 8.48 3.56
CA LEU A 75 -25.47 7.25 3.54
C LEU A 75 -24.67 6.06 4.07
N GLY A 76 -23.41 5.89 3.64
CA GLY A 76 -22.55 4.82 4.17
C GLY A 76 -22.34 4.98 5.67
N LEU A 77 -22.11 6.20 6.16
CA LEU A 77 -22.00 6.46 7.60
C LEU A 77 -23.28 6.15 8.36
N PHE A 78 -24.46 6.55 7.84
CA PHE A 78 -25.74 6.20 8.43
C PHE A 78 -25.92 4.68 8.56
N LEU A 79 -25.59 3.94 7.50
CA LEU A 79 -25.61 2.48 7.52
C LEU A 79 -24.60 1.92 8.53
N ALA A 80 -23.39 2.47 8.61
CA ALA A 80 -22.38 2.04 9.58
C ALA A 80 -22.90 2.19 11.02
N PHE A 81 -23.55 3.31 11.36
CA PHE A 81 -24.19 3.48 12.68
C PHE A 81 -25.31 2.47 12.93
N GLY A 82 -26.08 2.12 11.90
CA GLY A 82 -27.05 1.04 11.96
C GLY A 82 -26.41 -0.32 12.29
N GLY A 83 -25.28 -0.63 11.64
CA GLY A 83 -24.50 -1.84 11.89
C GLY A 83 -23.89 -1.89 13.28
N THR A 84 -23.35 -0.77 13.77
CA THR A 84 -22.88 -0.63 15.16
C THR A 84 -24.00 -0.96 16.15
N SER A 85 -25.20 -0.44 15.90
CA SER A 85 -26.38 -0.68 16.76
C SER A 85 -26.81 -2.15 16.76
N ALA A 86 -26.63 -2.85 15.64
CA ALA A 86 -26.88 -4.29 15.55
C ALA A 86 -25.84 -5.10 16.34
N LEU A 87 -24.54 -4.82 16.15
CA LEU A 87 -23.45 -5.48 16.89
C LEU A 87 -23.52 -5.22 18.40
N TRP A 88 -23.95 -4.03 18.81
CA TRP A 88 -24.11 -3.70 20.22
C TRP A 88 -25.09 -4.65 20.94
N LYS A 89 -26.08 -5.17 20.21
CA LYS A 89 -27.10 -6.09 20.74
C LYS A 89 -26.67 -7.56 20.69
N SER A 90 -25.84 -7.95 19.72
CA SER A 90 -25.41 -9.33 19.53
C SER A 90 -23.99 -9.58 20.06
N GLU A 91 -22.98 -8.89 19.51
CA GLU A 91 -21.56 -9.24 19.61
C GLU A 91 -20.70 -8.06 20.08
N ARG A 92 -20.91 -7.60 21.33
CA ARG A 92 -20.18 -6.44 21.90
C ARG A 92 -18.66 -6.61 21.92
N TRP A 93 -18.18 -7.85 22.09
CA TRP A 93 -16.75 -8.14 22.11
C TRP A 93 -16.11 -7.86 20.75
N LEU A 94 -16.79 -8.23 19.65
CA LEU A 94 -16.30 -8.02 18.30
C LEU A 94 -16.25 -6.53 17.98
N MET A 95 -17.27 -5.79 18.42
CA MET A 95 -17.30 -4.35 18.29
C MET A 95 -16.14 -3.68 19.05
N GLY A 96 -15.90 -4.08 20.30
CA GLY A 96 -14.76 -3.59 21.08
C GLY A 96 -13.42 -3.91 20.40
N ALA A 97 -13.23 -5.14 19.94
CA ALA A 97 -12.01 -5.56 19.27
C ALA A 97 -11.74 -4.76 17.99
N THR A 98 -12.74 -4.62 17.12
CA THR A 98 -12.61 -3.88 15.85
C THR A 98 -12.47 -2.37 16.06
N ALA A 99 -13.13 -1.79 17.07
CA ALA A 99 -12.95 -0.39 17.45
C ALA A 99 -11.52 -0.11 17.95
N ILE A 100 -10.98 -0.99 18.80
CA ILE A 100 -9.59 -0.90 19.25
C ILE A 100 -8.63 -1.04 18.07
N SER A 101 -8.86 -1.99 17.17
CA SER A 101 -8.04 -2.14 15.95
C SER A 101 -8.06 -0.89 15.08
N ALA A 102 -9.23 -0.32 14.80
CA ALA A 102 -9.36 0.89 14.01
C ALA A 102 -8.69 2.10 14.69
N ALA A 103 -8.87 2.25 16.00
CA ALA A 103 -8.24 3.32 16.79
C ALA A 103 -6.71 3.19 16.81
N SER A 104 -6.17 1.97 16.94
CA SER A 104 -4.73 1.71 16.89
C SER A 104 -4.13 2.01 15.52
N LEU A 105 -4.82 1.63 14.44
CA LEU A 105 -4.39 1.94 13.07
C LEU A 105 -4.41 3.45 12.80
N LEU A 106 -5.46 4.15 13.26
CA LEU A 106 -5.54 5.60 13.16
C LEU A 106 -4.44 6.29 13.97
N ALA A 107 -4.21 5.86 15.21
CA ALA A 107 -3.13 6.39 16.03
C ALA A 107 -1.78 6.18 15.33
N TYR A 108 -1.50 4.97 14.86
CA TYR A 108 -0.28 4.68 14.13
C TYR A 108 -0.12 5.56 12.88
N SER A 109 -1.17 5.67 12.05
CA SER A 109 -1.22 6.56 10.88
C SER A 109 -0.93 8.03 11.21
N ILE A 110 -1.43 8.54 12.34
CA ILE A 110 -1.22 9.93 12.76
C ILE A 110 0.23 10.14 13.19
N PHE A 111 0.81 9.19 13.92
CA PHE A 111 2.17 9.31 14.44
C PHE A 111 3.26 8.92 13.44
N TYR A 112 2.93 8.19 12.38
CA TYR A 112 3.89 7.72 11.38
C TYR A 112 4.24 8.80 10.34
N ASN A 113 5.51 9.17 10.24
CA ASN A 113 5.99 10.33 9.49
C ASN A 113 6.21 10.07 7.99
N THR A 114 5.12 9.78 7.27
CA THR A 114 5.13 9.77 5.80
C THR A 114 4.01 10.65 5.25
N PHE A 115 4.14 11.07 4.00
CA PHE A 115 3.20 11.96 3.31
C PHE A 115 1.86 11.25 2.99
N ASP A 116 1.86 9.93 2.93
CA ASP A 116 0.72 9.06 2.59
C ASP A 116 0.29 8.19 3.78
N SER A 117 0.52 8.65 5.02
CA SER A 117 0.33 7.82 6.21
C SER A 117 -1.13 7.34 6.36
N GLN A 118 -2.10 8.07 5.77
CA GLN A 118 -3.50 7.65 5.71
C GLN A 118 -3.73 6.25 5.10
N VAL A 119 -2.83 5.77 4.23
CA VAL A 119 -2.93 4.43 3.61
C VAL A 119 -2.94 3.33 4.67
N LEU A 120 -2.30 3.56 5.82
CA LEU A 120 -2.27 2.64 6.95
C LEU A 120 -3.65 2.43 7.59
N THR A 121 -4.63 3.27 7.25
CA THR A 121 -6.01 3.18 7.76
C THR A 121 -6.97 2.42 6.82
N ILE A 122 -6.52 1.93 5.66
CA ILE A 122 -7.35 1.10 4.75
C ILE A 122 -8.08 -0.04 5.49
N PRO A 123 -7.44 -0.81 6.40
CA PRO A 123 -8.17 -1.84 7.15
C PRO A 123 -9.28 -1.29 8.05
N ALA A 124 -9.13 -0.07 8.58
CA ALA A 124 -10.20 0.60 9.32
C ALA A 124 -11.38 0.96 8.40
N PHE A 125 -11.12 1.39 7.16
CA PHE A 125 -12.18 1.60 6.16
C PHE A 125 -12.93 0.30 5.82
N PHE A 126 -12.23 -0.84 5.74
CA PHE A 126 -12.90 -2.14 5.56
C PHE A 126 -13.80 -2.51 6.75
N ILE A 127 -13.37 -2.22 7.99
CA ILE A 127 -14.20 -2.41 9.19
C ILE A 127 -15.47 -1.55 9.09
N ILE A 128 -15.35 -0.26 8.78
CA ILE A 128 -16.51 0.65 8.69
C ILE A 128 -17.43 0.26 7.52
N SER A 129 -16.87 -0.20 6.40
CA SER A 129 -17.62 -0.73 5.25
C SER A 129 -18.40 -2.00 5.62
N ALA A 130 -17.80 -2.91 6.39
CA ALA A 130 -18.49 -4.10 6.89
C ALA A 130 -19.65 -3.74 7.82
N TYR A 131 -19.47 -2.72 8.67
CA TYR A 131 -20.53 -2.19 9.52
C TYR A 131 -21.66 -1.58 8.68
N SER A 132 -21.32 -0.86 7.61
CA SER A 132 -22.30 -0.33 6.66
C SER A 132 -23.12 -1.46 6.03
N GLY A 133 -22.47 -2.54 5.61
CA GLY A 133 -23.13 -3.74 5.10
C GLY A 133 -24.06 -4.39 6.13
N LEU A 134 -23.65 -4.48 7.40
CA LEU A 134 -24.48 -5.01 8.47
C LEU A 134 -25.67 -4.10 8.79
N GLY A 135 -25.50 -2.78 8.73
CA GLY A 135 -26.60 -1.83 8.89
C GLY A 135 -27.63 -1.97 7.78
N LEU A 136 -27.18 -2.08 6.53
CA LEU A 136 -28.05 -2.36 5.40
C LEU A 136 -28.79 -3.69 5.62
N PHE A 137 -28.08 -4.76 5.97
CA PHE A 137 -28.69 -6.05 6.28
C PHE A 137 -29.74 -5.95 7.39
N SER A 138 -29.46 -5.20 8.46
CA SER A 138 -30.38 -5.02 9.59
C SER A 138 -31.66 -4.28 9.18
N ILE A 139 -31.54 -3.27 8.31
CA ILE A 139 -32.69 -2.56 7.73
C ILE A 139 -33.50 -3.52 6.85
N LEU A 140 -32.84 -4.22 5.92
CA LEU A 140 -33.49 -5.18 5.02
C LEU A 140 -34.21 -6.30 5.79
N ALA A 141 -33.60 -6.84 6.83
CA ALA A 141 -34.19 -7.86 7.69
C ALA A 141 -35.40 -7.35 8.48
N SER A 142 -35.34 -6.10 8.95
CA SER A 142 -36.45 -5.46 9.66
C SER A 142 -37.64 -5.22 8.72
N VAL A 143 -37.37 -4.75 7.50
CA VAL A 143 -38.43 -4.53 6.51
C VAL A 143 -38.99 -5.85 5.99
N SER A 144 -38.17 -6.86 5.76
CA SER A 144 -38.65 -8.18 5.32
C SER A 144 -39.55 -8.82 6.37
N LYS A 145 -39.17 -8.73 7.65
CA LYS A 145 -40.01 -9.19 8.77
C LYS A 145 -41.34 -8.44 8.82
N TRP A 146 -41.31 -7.11 8.76
CA TRP A 146 -42.52 -6.29 8.70
C TRP A 146 -43.41 -6.63 7.50
N ALA A 147 -42.81 -6.85 6.33
CA ALA A 147 -43.55 -7.22 5.13
C ALA A 147 -44.23 -8.59 5.29
N VAL A 148 -43.53 -9.60 5.82
CA VAL A 148 -44.10 -10.94 6.07
C VAL A 148 -45.23 -10.89 7.10
N GLU A 149 -45.04 -10.16 8.21
CA GLU A 149 -46.07 -9.98 9.24
C GLU A 149 -47.33 -9.30 8.68
N ASN A 150 -47.16 -8.32 7.78
CA ASN A 150 -48.28 -7.62 7.15
C ASN A 150 -48.89 -8.36 5.94
N ILE A 151 -48.17 -9.29 5.30
CA ILE A 151 -48.64 -10.12 4.17
C ILE A 151 -49.43 -11.33 4.68
N ASN A 152 -49.04 -11.93 5.81
CA ASN A 152 -49.74 -13.06 6.45
C ASN A 152 -51.07 -12.67 7.13
N SER A 153 -51.54 -11.43 6.95
CA SER A 153 -52.93 -11.08 7.26
C SER A 153 -53.84 -11.71 6.20
N ASP A 154 -54.88 -12.46 6.60
CA ASP A 154 -55.85 -13.23 5.79
C ASP A 154 -56.61 -12.44 4.68
N SER A 155 -56.17 -11.24 4.34
CA SER A 155 -56.76 -10.36 3.33
C SER A 155 -55.99 -10.43 2.01
N PRO A 156 -56.62 -10.80 0.87
CA PRO A 156 -55.97 -10.91 -0.44
C PRO A 156 -55.39 -9.59 -1.01
N ASP A 157 -55.67 -8.45 -0.38
CA ASP A 157 -55.13 -7.12 -0.77
C ASP A 157 -53.80 -6.75 -0.08
N SER A 158 -53.35 -7.53 0.91
CA SER A 158 -52.12 -7.26 1.67
C SER A 158 -50.85 -7.32 0.79
N LEU A 159 -50.81 -8.27 -0.14
CA LEU A 159 -49.74 -8.46 -1.12
C LEU A 159 -49.60 -7.27 -2.08
N LYS A 160 -50.72 -6.75 -2.60
CA LYS A 160 -50.74 -5.58 -3.50
C LYS A 160 -50.29 -4.30 -2.78
N ARG A 161 -50.61 -4.18 -1.48
CA ARG A 161 -50.23 -3.02 -0.66
C ARG A 161 -48.73 -2.97 -0.35
N ASN A 162 -48.08 -4.13 -0.14
CA ASN A 162 -46.69 -4.20 0.30
C ASN A 162 -45.68 -4.41 -0.85
N LEU A 163 -46.15 -4.86 -2.02
CA LEU A 163 -45.33 -5.05 -3.22
C LEU A 163 -44.50 -3.81 -3.61
N PRO A 164 -45.02 -2.56 -3.56
CA PRO A 164 -44.22 -1.38 -3.90
C PRO A 164 -43.02 -1.18 -2.98
N VAL A 165 -43.14 -1.50 -1.70
CA VAL A 165 -42.06 -1.37 -0.71
C VAL A 165 -40.94 -2.38 -0.98
N VAL A 166 -41.32 -3.64 -1.25
CA VAL A 166 -40.36 -4.71 -1.58
C VAL A 166 -39.64 -4.38 -2.90
N VAL A 167 -40.38 -3.93 -3.92
CA VAL A 167 -39.81 -3.52 -5.21
C VAL A 167 -38.86 -2.34 -5.03
N LEU A 168 -39.25 -1.30 -4.28
CA LEU A 168 -38.39 -0.14 -4.01
C LEU A 168 -37.08 -0.56 -3.34
N ILE A 169 -37.13 -1.50 -2.39
CA ILE A 169 -35.95 -2.01 -1.71
C ILE A 169 -35.04 -2.79 -2.65
N LEU A 170 -35.59 -3.69 -3.47
CA LEU A 170 -34.82 -4.43 -4.46
C LEU A 170 -34.17 -3.49 -5.48
N VAL A 171 -34.93 -2.48 -5.93
CA VAL A 171 -34.42 -1.42 -6.80
C VAL A 171 -33.31 -0.65 -6.11
N ALA A 172 -33.47 -0.23 -4.86
CA ALA A 172 -32.42 0.48 -4.12
C ALA A 172 -31.17 -0.40 -3.91
N PHE A 173 -31.35 -1.69 -3.60
CA PHE A 173 -30.26 -2.64 -3.41
C PHE A 173 -29.39 -2.82 -4.65
N VAL A 174 -29.98 -2.77 -5.84
CA VAL A 174 -29.25 -2.83 -7.11
C VAL A 174 -28.74 -1.43 -7.51
N ALA A 175 -29.60 -0.42 -7.45
CA ALA A 175 -29.31 0.92 -7.95
C ALA A 175 -28.17 1.60 -7.17
N VAL A 176 -28.11 1.46 -5.84
CA VAL A 176 -27.07 2.11 -5.03
C VAL A 176 -25.65 1.67 -5.42
N PRO A 177 -25.28 0.37 -5.41
CA PRO A 177 -23.96 -0.05 -5.83
C PRO A 177 -23.72 0.20 -7.33
N THR A 178 -24.72 0.04 -8.20
CA THR A 178 -24.56 0.33 -9.63
C THR A 178 -24.25 1.80 -9.89
N ILE A 179 -24.96 2.72 -9.25
CA ILE A 179 -24.72 4.16 -9.35
C ILE A 179 -23.35 4.50 -8.75
N ALA A 180 -22.99 3.92 -7.60
CA ALA A 180 -21.67 4.13 -7.00
C ALA A 180 -20.54 3.69 -7.94
N ILE A 181 -20.65 2.52 -8.56
CA ILE A 181 -19.69 2.06 -9.57
C ILE A 181 -19.66 3.04 -10.74
N TYR A 182 -20.81 3.37 -11.33
CA TYR A 182 -20.88 4.24 -12.49
C TYR A 182 -20.26 5.63 -12.25
N LEU A 183 -20.59 6.27 -11.12
CA LEU A 183 -20.10 7.61 -10.78
C LEU A 183 -18.60 7.62 -10.47
N ASN A 184 -18.07 6.55 -9.89
CA ASN A 184 -16.67 6.51 -9.46
C ASN A 184 -15.73 5.85 -10.47
N TYR A 185 -16.25 5.02 -11.40
CA TYR A 185 -15.44 4.20 -12.31
C TYR A 185 -14.39 5.03 -13.06
N GLY A 186 -14.78 6.14 -13.68
CA GLY A 186 -13.84 6.96 -14.46
C GLY A 186 -12.69 7.56 -13.63
N SER A 187 -12.93 7.88 -12.35
CA SER A 187 -11.87 8.40 -11.45
C SER A 187 -10.91 7.31 -10.96
N GLN A 188 -11.39 6.06 -10.95
CA GLN A 188 -10.66 4.89 -10.48
C GLN A 188 -10.04 4.07 -11.62
N ASP A 189 -10.44 4.34 -12.86
CA ASP A 189 -9.90 3.68 -14.03
C ASP A 189 -8.45 4.14 -14.27
N ARG A 190 -7.53 3.19 -14.13
CA ARG A 190 -6.09 3.36 -14.39
C ARG A 190 -5.62 2.50 -15.57
N SER A 191 -6.54 2.03 -16.41
CA SER A 191 -6.23 1.18 -17.58
C SER A 191 -5.21 1.81 -18.55
N GLU A 192 -5.21 3.13 -18.64
CA GLU A 192 -4.30 3.92 -19.49
C GLU A 192 -3.10 4.54 -18.71
N ASP A 193 -2.89 4.19 -17.43
CA ASP A 193 -1.75 4.71 -16.67
C ASP A 193 -0.44 4.01 -17.08
N ARG A 194 0.23 4.60 -18.08
CA ARG A 194 1.52 4.14 -18.62
C ARG A 194 2.72 4.92 -18.09
N ARG A 195 2.59 5.65 -16.96
CA ARG A 195 3.64 6.57 -16.51
C ARG A 195 4.95 5.85 -16.16
N ALA A 196 4.88 4.75 -15.41
CA ALA A 196 6.05 3.98 -15.00
C ALA A 196 6.73 3.30 -16.20
N SER A 197 5.95 2.67 -17.09
CA SER A 197 6.46 2.02 -18.30
C SER A 197 7.09 3.02 -19.26
N ALA A 198 6.38 4.10 -19.59
CA ALA A 198 6.88 5.13 -20.50
C ALA A 198 8.09 5.88 -19.92
N TYR A 199 8.19 5.99 -18.60
CA TYR A 199 9.40 6.52 -17.96
C TYR A 199 10.59 5.58 -18.17
N ALA A 200 10.46 4.31 -17.79
CA ALA A 200 11.54 3.34 -17.91
C ALA A 200 12.01 3.18 -19.36
N GLU A 201 11.09 3.00 -20.31
CA GLU A 201 11.40 2.87 -21.74
C GLU A 201 12.21 4.06 -22.25
N ARG A 202 11.82 5.30 -21.92
CA ARG A 202 12.57 6.50 -22.32
C ARG A 202 13.98 6.53 -21.75
N VAL A 203 14.17 6.12 -20.50
CA VAL A 203 15.50 6.06 -19.88
C VAL A 203 16.34 5.00 -20.58
N LEU A 204 15.81 3.78 -20.73
CA LEU A 204 16.51 2.67 -21.35
C LEU A 204 16.85 2.94 -22.83
N ASP A 205 16.04 3.72 -23.56
CA ASP A 205 16.31 4.11 -24.95
C ASP A 205 17.37 5.21 -25.09
N THR A 206 17.71 5.90 -24.00
CA THR A 206 18.68 7.00 -24.00
C THR A 206 20.08 6.55 -23.56
N VAL A 207 20.17 5.54 -22.69
CA VAL A 207 21.45 5.09 -22.11
C VAL A 207 22.09 3.97 -22.92
N SER A 208 23.42 3.88 -22.90
CA SER A 208 24.18 2.77 -23.49
C SER A 208 23.88 1.44 -22.77
N PRO A 209 23.94 0.30 -23.47
CA PRO A 209 23.89 -1.02 -22.81
C PRO A 209 25.00 -1.15 -21.76
N GLY A 210 24.71 -1.72 -20.60
CA GLY A 210 25.64 -1.81 -19.47
C GLY A 210 25.76 -0.56 -18.59
N ALA A 211 25.03 0.52 -18.91
CA ALA A 211 25.12 1.78 -18.18
C ALA A 211 24.60 1.68 -16.74
N ILE A 212 25.22 2.46 -15.84
CA ILE A 212 24.74 2.62 -14.47
C ILE A 212 23.73 3.76 -14.46
N VAL A 213 22.51 3.48 -13.99
CA VAL A 213 21.43 4.48 -13.96
C VAL A 213 21.01 4.73 -12.52
N LEU A 214 21.33 5.92 -12.01
CA LEU A 214 20.98 6.34 -10.66
C LEU A 214 19.60 7.01 -10.61
N SER A 215 18.83 6.61 -9.61
CA SER A 215 17.53 7.21 -9.29
C SER A 215 17.41 7.52 -7.80
N ASP A 216 16.70 8.60 -7.49
CA ASP A 216 16.55 9.18 -6.16
C ASP A 216 15.13 9.10 -5.60
N THR A 217 14.20 8.49 -6.34
CA THR A 217 12.82 8.28 -5.92
C THR A 217 12.40 6.83 -6.16
N GLU A 218 11.44 6.36 -5.35
CA GLU A 218 10.98 4.97 -5.36
C GLU A 218 10.27 4.60 -6.65
N ASP A 219 9.41 5.49 -7.17
CA ASP A 219 8.69 5.30 -8.43
C ASP A 219 9.64 5.10 -9.61
N ARG A 220 10.72 5.87 -9.66
CA ARG A 220 11.78 5.74 -10.67
C ARG A 220 12.62 4.49 -10.47
N THR A 221 13.04 4.22 -9.23
CA THR A 221 13.85 3.04 -8.87
C THR A 221 13.12 1.77 -9.29
N PHE A 222 11.85 1.62 -8.89
CA PHE A 222 11.09 0.40 -9.14
C PHE A 222 10.74 0.22 -10.61
N ALA A 223 10.46 1.31 -11.34
CA ALA A 223 10.27 1.24 -12.79
C ALA A 223 11.54 0.76 -13.50
N LEU A 224 12.72 1.31 -13.14
CA LEU A 224 13.99 0.89 -13.71
C LEU A 224 14.39 -0.53 -13.32
N TRP A 225 14.10 -0.96 -12.09
CA TRP A 225 14.34 -2.34 -11.67
C TRP A 225 13.50 -3.34 -12.44
N TYR A 226 12.20 -3.09 -12.60
CA TYR A 226 11.34 -3.98 -13.36
C TYR A 226 11.82 -4.12 -14.81
N TYR A 227 12.07 -2.99 -15.49
CA TYR A 227 12.50 -3.02 -16.88
C TYR A 227 13.93 -3.56 -17.03
N GLY A 228 14.86 -3.22 -16.14
CA GLY A 228 16.23 -3.69 -16.20
C GLY A 228 16.39 -5.17 -15.86
N PHE A 229 15.59 -5.72 -14.94
CA PHE A 229 15.71 -7.12 -14.52
C PHE A 229 14.76 -8.08 -15.24
N VAL A 230 13.61 -7.60 -15.71
CA VAL A 230 12.55 -8.45 -16.27
C VAL A 230 12.32 -8.15 -17.75
N GLU A 231 11.94 -6.92 -18.09
CA GLU A 231 11.32 -6.63 -19.40
C GLU A 231 12.32 -6.38 -20.55
N GLN A 232 13.47 -5.75 -20.25
CA GLN A 232 14.53 -5.40 -21.20
C GLN A 232 15.91 -5.74 -20.61
N ASN A 233 16.04 -6.96 -20.07
CA ASN A 233 17.27 -7.40 -19.42
C ASN A 233 18.47 -7.49 -20.39
N GLU A 234 18.22 -7.57 -21.69
CA GLU A 234 19.24 -7.59 -22.73
C GLU A 234 20.05 -6.29 -22.87
N LYS A 235 19.53 -5.16 -22.36
CA LYS A 235 20.29 -3.90 -22.30
C LYS A 235 21.33 -3.91 -21.17
N GLU A 236 21.26 -4.88 -20.25
CA GLU A 236 22.20 -5.06 -19.14
C GLU A 236 22.42 -3.78 -18.30
N ILE A 237 21.42 -2.90 -18.22
CA ILE A 237 21.53 -1.69 -17.39
C ILE A 237 21.68 -2.08 -15.91
N ILE A 238 22.37 -1.22 -15.16
CA ILE A 238 22.59 -1.40 -13.73
C ILE A 238 21.80 -0.31 -12.99
N PRO A 239 20.52 -0.57 -12.65
CA PRO A 239 19.68 0.42 -12.01
C PRO A 239 19.99 0.53 -10.51
N VAL A 240 20.49 1.70 -10.09
CA VAL A 240 20.92 1.98 -8.72
C VAL A 240 19.99 2.99 -8.05
N SER A 241 19.55 2.69 -6.83
CA SER A 241 18.81 3.62 -5.98
C SER A 241 19.77 4.37 -5.08
N SER A 242 19.90 5.68 -5.24
CA SER A 242 20.76 6.51 -4.41
C SER A 242 20.31 6.52 -2.94
N ARG A 243 19.01 6.39 -2.68
CA ARG A 243 18.45 6.29 -1.31
C ARG A 243 18.83 5.00 -0.61
N LEU A 244 19.07 3.91 -1.34
CA LEU A 244 19.43 2.64 -0.73
C LEU A 244 20.95 2.51 -0.49
N LEU A 245 21.77 3.39 -1.08
CA LEU A 245 23.22 3.42 -0.86
C LEU A 245 23.61 3.70 0.61
N GLN A 246 22.68 4.23 1.40
CA GLN A 246 22.88 4.39 2.85
C GLN A 246 22.92 3.06 3.62
N PHE A 247 22.54 1.95 2.98
CA PHE A 247 22.48 0.64 3.62
C PHE A 247 23.58 -0.28 3.10
N ASP A 248 24.38 -0.81 4.01
CA ASP A 248 25.48 -1.75 3.72
C ASP A 248 25.04 -2.95 2.86
N TRP A 249 23.87 -3.53 3.17
CA TRP A 249 23.34 -4.68 2.43
C TRP A 249 23.13 -4.36 0.94
N TYR A 250 22.77 -3.11 0.61
CA TYR A 250 22.52 -2.72 -0.77
C TYR A 250 23.82 -2.62 -1.54
N TRP A 251 24.86 -2.01 -0.94
CA TRP A 251 26.20 -1.95 -1.53
C TRP A 251 26.80 -3.34 -1.73
N GLN A 252 26.71 -4.21 -0.73
CA GLN A 252 27.16 -5.60 -0.82
C GLN A 252 26.46 -6.32 -1.97
N SER A 253 25.14 -6.14 -2.12
CA SER A 253 24.38 -6.73 -3.21
C SER A 253 24.82 -6.24 -4.60
N LEU A 254 25.20 -4.96 -4.72
CA LEU A 254 25.75 -4.41 -5.96
C LEU A 254 27.15 -4.97 -6.25
N ASN A 255 28.01 -5.08 -5.23
CA ASN A 255 29.34 -5.70 -5.33
C ASN A 255 29.28 -7.16 -5.74
N GLU A 256 28.37 -7.95 -5.17
CA GLU A 256 28.24 -9.38 -5.51
C GLU A 256 27.90 -9.62 -6.98
N ARG A 257 27.10 -8.73 -7.60
CA ARG A 257 26.69 -8.85 -9.00
C ARG A 257 27.64 -8.17 -9.98
N HIS A 258 28.21 -7.04 -9.58
CA HIS A 258 29.07 -6.23 -10.43
C HIS A 258 30.37 -5.83 -9.69
N PRO A 259 31.21 -6.81 -9.28
CA PRO A 259 32.39 -6.55 -8.43
C PRO A 259 33.46 -5.70 -9.10
N ALA A 260 33.45 -5.63 -10.45
CA ALA A 260 34.35 -4.77 -11.21
C ALA A 260 33.99 -3.28 -11.10
N ILE A 261 32.72 -2.97 -10.79
CA ILE A 261 32.17 -1.61 -10.75
C ILE A 261 32.06 -1.15 -9.29
N PHE A 262 31.54 -2.02 -8.42
CA PHE A 262 31.35 -1.72 -7.00
C PHE A 262 32.41 -2.48 -6.21
N PRO A 263 33.39 -1.81 -5.60
CA PRO A 263 34.42 -2.45 -4.79
C PRO A 263 33.85 -3.08 -3.50
N ALA A 264 34.56 -4.05 -2.95
CA ALA A 264 34.19 -4.74 -1.71
C ALA A 264 34.23 -3.83 -0.47
N GLN A 265 34.99 -2.74 -0.52
CA GLN A 265 35.00 -1.73 0.54
C GLN A 265 33.68 -0.97 0.52
N ILE A 266 32.94 -1.05 1.61
CA ILE A 266 31.67 -0.31 1.77
C ILE A 266 32.00 1.18 1.99
N PRO A 267 31.38 2.09 1.21
CA PRO A 267 31.48 3.53 1.42
C PRO A 267 30.94 3.94 2.80
N LYS A 268 31.51 4.98 3.40
CA LYS A 268 31.09 5.48 4.71
C LYS A 268 29.76 6.22 4.66
N ASP A 269 29.45 6.83 3.52
CA ASP A 269 28.23 7.58 3.29
C ASP A 269 27.83 7.54 1.80
N VAL A 270 26.65 8.09 1.52
CA VAL A 270 26.10 8.16 0.16
C VAL A 270 26.99 8.98 -0.77
N ALA A 271 27.67 10.02 -0.28
CA ALA A 271 28.53 10.86 -1.12
C ALA A 271 29.77 10.07 -1.59
N GLU A 272 30.44 9.35 -0.68
CA GLU A 272 31.55 8.46 -1.02
C GLU A 272 31.09 7.34 -1.98
N ALA A 273 29.89 6.81 -1.80
CA ALA A 273 29.30 5.84 -2.72
C ALA A 273 29.14 6.40 -4.13
N LEU A 274 28.59 7.62 -4.26
CA LEU A 274 28.42 8.30 -5.54
C LEU A 274 29.76 8.60 -6.22
N VAL A 275 30.74 9.11 -5.47
CA VAL A 275 32.10 9.37 -5.98
C VAL A 275 32.74 8.08 -6.48
N THR A 276 32.59 6.99 -5.74
CA THR A 276 33.11 5.68 -6.14
C THR A 276 32.49 5.21 -7.44
N ILE A 277 31.16 5.29 -7.59
CA ILE A 277 30.43 4.87 -8.79
C ILE A 277 30.86 5.69 -10.01
N VAL A 278 30.96 7.01 -9.87
CA VAL A 278 31.38 7.89 -10.97
C VAL A 278 32.85 7.67 -11.31
N GLY A 279 33.70 7.41 -10.31
CA GLY A 279 35.13 7.20 -10.50
C GLY A 279 35.51 5.83 -11.08
N THR A 280 34.70 4.78 -10.87
CA THR A 280 34.96 3.44 -11.43
C THR A 280 34.38 3.24 -12.83
N ALA A 281 33.41 4.05 -13.24
CA ALA A 281 32.83 3.95 -14.56
C ALA A 281 33.73 4.57 -15.63
N SER A 282 34.00 3.81 -16.70
CA SER A 282 34.54 4.34 -17.96
C SER A 282 33.50 5.23 -18.65
N ASP A 283 33.96 6.14 -19.54
CA ASP A 283 33.09 7.02 -20.34
C ASP A 283 32.00 6.24 -21.13
N ASP A 284 32.20 4.95 -21.40
CA ASP A 284 31.24 4.03 -22.01
C ASP A 284 31.30 2.68 -21.25
N PRO A 285 30.19 2.15 -20.70
CA PRO A 285 28.80 2.59 -20.88
C PRO A 285 28.33 3.76 -20.01
N GLY A 286 29.17 4.37 -19.18
CA GLY A 286 28.89 5.62 -18.48
C GLY A 286 27.92 5.53 -17.29
N VAL A 287 27.81 6.65 -16.56
CA VAL A 287 26.95 6.82 -15.37
C VAL A 287 25.92 7.92 -15.64
N TYR A 288 24.64 7.60 -15.47
CA TYR A 288 23.53 8.51 -15.75
C TYR A 288 22.73 8.78 -14.48
N PHE A 289 22.35 10.03 -14.28
CA PHE A 289 21.50 10.46 -13.17
C PHE A 289 20.12 10.87 -13.69
N THR A 290 19.08 10.36 -13.06
CA THR A 290 17.69 10.75 -13.36
C THR A 290 17.23 11.96 -12.53
N PHE A 291 18.15 12.57 -11.79
CA PHE A 291 17.94 13.70 -10.89
C PHE A 291 19.14 14.64 -10.90
N PHE A 292 18.91 15.88 -10.48
CA PHE A 292 19.97 16.86 -10.25
C PHE A 292 20.22 16.95 -8.74
N HIS A 293 21.41 16.55 -8.30
CA HIS A 293 21.85 16.76 -6.91
C HIS A 293 22.85 17.91 -6.88
N THR A 294 22.76 18.77 -5.87
CA THR A 294 23.74 19.88 -5.64
C THR A 294 25.18 19.38 -5.53
N PHE A 295 25.36 18.13 -5.10
CA PHE A 295 26.67 17.47 -5.00
C PHE A 295 27.42 17.36 -6.35
N LEU A 296 26.68 17.29 -7.46
CA LEU A 296 27.24 17.20 -8.82
C LEU A 296 27.64 18.58 -9.39
N VAL A 297 27.36 19.66 -8.67
CA VAL A 297 27.68 21.03 -9.11
C VAL A 297 29.03 21.51 -8.55
N ASP A 298 29.45 20.95 -7.41
CA ASP A 298 30.62 21.42 -6.65
C ASP A 298 31.87 20.52 -6.81
N ASN A 299 31.81 19.44 -7.59
CA ASN A 299 32.92 18.52 -7.90
C ASN A 299 32.96 18.20 -9.40
#